data_AF-A0A2V5PKP0-F1
#
_entry.id   AF-A0A2V5PKP0-F1
#
_cell.length_a   1.000
_cell.length_b   1.000
_cell.length_c   1.000
_cell.angle_alpha   90.00
_cell.angle_beta   90.00
_cell.angle_gamma   90.00
#
_symmetry.space_group_name_H-M   'P 1'
#
loop_
_entity.id
_entity.type
_entity.pdbx_description
1 polymer ?
#
loop_
_entity_poly.entity_id
_entity_poly.type
_entity_poly.pdbx_seq_one_letter_code
_entity_poly.pdbx_strand_id
1 'polypeptide(L)'
;MRSCVALVTVCCAYLVACSREIRSPEEAVRNFYAHLNAGEYSKAKGIYAQRVRDREPFVRQPMAGVFVKWANYETKQGSIDKIMMGQATTREDSGTVKFAILYRNGTSVCREAPVFKEGTSWKVGLVEDEPCSRVEIAGLPPLPLEEVQKRTMADMRMIGVAWEGRANDLNTNYRVGKSPSPEESLSAEQLSAVLSPTYMRTMPTKDGWGTLYEFQTQASGKIYVIRSVGKNARRDPDVHGETSDPDIDITYSNGTFISYPAQVH
;
A
#
# COMPACT_ATOMS: atom_id res chain seq x y z
N MET A 1 65.97 -40.81 -27.20
CA MET A 1 64.74 -40.77 -26.38
C MET A 1 64.71 -39.44 -25.64
N ARG A 2 63.85 -38.51 -26.04
CA ARG A 2 63.59 -37.24 -25.34
C ARG A 2 62.08 -37.13 -25.18
N SER A 3 61.60 -37.27 -23.95
CA SER A 3 60.19 -37.15 -23.60
C SER A 3 59.78 -35.68 -23.60
N CYS A 4 58.78 -35.34 -24.41
CA CYS A 4 58.04 -34.07 -24.29
C CYS A 4 57.00 -34.22 -23.16
N VAL A 5 57.15 -33.44 -22.10
CA VAL A 5 56.11 -33.25 -21.07
C VAL A 5 55.22 -32.11 -21.56
N ALA A 6 53.97 -32.42 -21.91
CA ALA A 6 52.96 -31.43 -22.24
C ALA A 6 52.38 -30.84 -20.94
N LEU A 7 52.64 -29.57 -20.69
CA LEU A 7 52.03 -28.79 -19.62
C LEU A 7 50.58 -28.48 -20.03
N VAL A 8 49.61 -29.19 -19.46
CA VAL A 8 48.18 -28.86 -19.62
C VAL A 8 47.85 -27.75 -18.63
N THR A 9 47.94 -26.51 -19.08
CA THR A 9 47.47 -25.35 -18.33
C THR A 9 45.94 -25.36 -18.33
N VAL A 10 45.34 -25.81 -17.22
CA VAL A 10 43.90 -25.67 -16.97
C VAL A 10 43.60 -24.19 -16.79
N CYS A 11 43.20 -23.54 -17.89
CA CYS A 11 42.66 -22.20 -17.86
C CYS A 11 41.26 -22.28 -17.25
N CYS A 12 41.17 -22.16 -15.92
CA CYS A 12 39.93 -21.87 -15.22
C CYS A 12 39.44 -20.50 -15.71
N ALA A 13 38.65 -20.51 -16.78
CA ALA A 13 37.83 -19.38 -17.15
C ALA A 13 36.82 -19.17 -16.02
N TYR A 14 37.20 -18.33 -15.04
CA TYR A 14 36.21 -17.61 -14.25
C TYR A 14 35.36 -16.84 -15.25
N LEU A 15 34.22 -17.40 -15.61
CA LEU A 15 33.11 -16.65 -16.17
C LEU A 15 32.72 -15.65 -15.09
N VAL A 16 33.40 -14.49 -15.08
CA VAL A 16 32.84 -13.28 -14.51
C VAL A 16 31.63 -13.00 -15.37
N ALA A 17 30.49 -13.56 -14.98
CA ALA A 17 29.21 -13.06 -15.42
C ALA A 17 29.25 -11.57 -15.06
N CYS A 18 29.43 -10.70 -16.06
CA CYS A 18 29.26 -9.27 -15.91
C CYS A 18 27.83 -9.08 -15.40
N SER A 19 27.65 -9.04 -14.08
CA SER A 19 26.39 -8.63 -13.49
C SER A 19 26.23 -7.18 -13.93
N ARG A 20 25.31 -6.95 -14.86
CA ARG A 20 24.99 -5.61 -15.36
C ARG A 20 24.77 -4.71 -14.14
N GLU A 21 25.60 -3.69 -14.05
CA GLU A 21 25.55 -2.71 -12.97
C GLU A 21 24.16 -2.09 -12.91
N ILE A 22 23.54 -2.10 -11.73
CA ILE A 22 22.21 -1.53 -11.50
C ILE A 22 22.39 -0.10 -11.01
N ARG A 23 22.09 0.87 -11.86
CA ARG A 23 22.55 2.26 -11.69
C ARG A 23 21.61 3.14 -10.88
N SER A 24 20.38 2.69 -10.65
CA SER A 24 19.39 3.42 -9.84
C SER A 24 18.62 2.50 -8.87
N PRO A 25 18.11 3.05 -7.75
CA PRO A 25 17.19 2.35 -6.86
C PRO A 25 16.00 1.72 -7.59
N GLU A 26 15.39 2.47 -8.51
CA GLU A 26 14.21 2.03 -9.23
C GLU A 26 14.53 0.91 -10.23
N GLU A 27 15.70 0.95 -10.86
CA GLU A 27 16.18 -0.16 -11.70
C GLU A 27 16.39 -1.44 -10.89
N ALA A 28 16.86 -1.34 -9.64
CA ALA A 28 17.01 -2.49 -8.75
C ALA A 28 15.67 -3.19 -8.50
N VAL A 29 14.63 -2.41 -8.16
CA VAL A 29 13.28 -2.92 -7.94
C VAL A 29 12.70 -3.51 -9.23
N ARG A 30 12.82 -2.82 -10.38
CA ARG A 30 12.31 -3.33 -11.66
C ARG A 30 12.97 -4.65 -12.05
N ASN A 31 14.30 -4.75 -11.95
CA ASN A 31 15.03 -5.97 -12.30
C ASN A 31 14.68 -7.11 -11.34
N PHE A 32 14.54 -6.82 -10.04
CA PHE A 32 14.12 -7.80 -9.04
C PHE A 32 12.78 -8.44 -9.41
N TYR A 33 11.76 -7.63 -9.66
CA TYR A 33 10.43 -8.13 -10.02
C TYR A 33 10.35 -8.72 -11.42
N ALA A 34 11.15 -8.23 -12.38
CA ALA A 34 11.25 -8.86 -13.70
C ALA A 34 11.71 -10.32 -13.60
N HIS A 35 12.74 -10.58 -12.78
CA HIS A 35 13.20 -11.95 -12.52
C HIS A 35 12.17 -12.78 -11.74
N LEU A 36 11.48 -12.21 -10.74
CA LEU A 36 10.41 -12.92 -10.04
C LEU A 36 9.29 -13.34 -11.00
N ASN A 37 8.83 -12.42 -11.85
CA ASN A 37 7.73 -12.64 -12.78
C ASN A 37 8.09 -13.66 -13.86
N ALA A 38 9.37 -13.75 -14.24
CA ALA A 38 9.89 -14.74 -15.18
C ALA A 38 10.23 -16.11 -14.55
N GLY A 39 10.04 -16.29 -13.23
CA GLY A 39 10.42 -17.51 -12.52
C GLY A 39 11.94 -17.69 -12.34
N GLU A 40 12.73 -16.64 -12.58
CA GLU A 40 14.19 -16.66 -12.48
C GLU A 40 14.66 -16.37 -11.04
N TYR A 41 14.15 -17.13 -10.07
CA TYR A 41 14.27 -16.82 -8.63
C TYR A 41 15.72 -16.67 -8.14
N SER A 42 16.68 -17.42 -8.70
CA SER A 42 18.10 -17.28 -8.33
C SER A 42 18.67 -15.92 -8.74
N LYS A 43 18.24 -15.37 -9.89
CA LYS A 43 18.64 -14.04 -10.33
C LYS A 43 17.99 -12.96 -9.45
N ALA A 44 16.72 -13.13 -9.11
CA ALA A 44 16.02 -12.24 -8.18
C ALA A 44 16.72 -12.19 -6.81
N LYS A 45 17.06 -13.35 -6.23
CA LYS A 45 17.81 -13.41 -4.96
C LYS A 45 19.19 -12.73 -5.05
N GLY A 46 19.82 -12.74 -6.22
CA GLY A 46 21.08 -12.04 -6.50
C GLY A 46 20.99 -10.50 -6.37
N ILE A 47 19.79 -9.94 -6.46
CA ILE A 47 19.54 -8.50 -6.35
C ILE A 47 19.28 -8.05 -4.92
N TYR A 48 18.92 -8.95 -4.00
CA TYR A 48 18.90 -8.59 -2.57
C TYR A 48 20.26 -8.12 -2.10
N ALA A 49 20.25 -7.11 -1.23
CA ALA A 49 21.44 -6.65 -0.54
C ALA A 49 22.04 -7.80 0.27
N GLN A 50 23.36 -7.86 0.37
CA GLN A 50 24.06 -8.90 1.11
C GLN A 50 23.59 -8.98 2.56
N ARG A 51 23.37 -7.82 3.20
CA ARG A 51 22.81 -7.74 4.56
C ARG A 51 21.47 -8.48 4.72
N VAL A 52 20.63 -8.49 3.68
CA VAL A 52 19.33 -9.19 3.69
C VAL A 52 19.56 -10.67 3.49
N ARG A 53 20.40 -11.04 2.51
CA ARG A 53 20.74 -12.45 2.26
C ARG A 53 21.35 -13.16 3.47
N ASP A 54 22.12 -12.44 4.28
CA ASP A 54 22.80 -13.01 5.44
C ASP A 54 21.88 -13.15 6.66
N ARG A 55 20.97 -12.18 6.85
CA ARG A 55 20.08 -12.08 8.01
C ARG A 55 18.76 -12.81 7.84
N GLU A 56 18.21 -12.84 6.62
CA GLU A 56 16.85 -13.31 6.38
C GLU A 56 16.80 -14.79 6.02
N PRO A 57 16.31 -15.67 6.92
CA PRO A 57 16.35 -17.11 6.70
C PRO A 57 15.59 -17.53 5.44
N PHE A 58 14.51 -16.81 5.10
CA PHE A 58 13.70 -17.09 3.91
C PHE A 58 14.44 -16.81 2.59
N VAL A 59 15.38 -15.86 2.60
CA VAL A 59 16.25 -15.56 1.44
C VAL A 59 17.41 -16.54 1.39
N ARG A 60 18.07 -16.75 2.55
CA ARG A 60 19.30 -17.50 2.73
C ARG A 60 19.14 -19.00 2.48
N GLN A 61 18.11 -19.61 3.05
CA GLN A 61 18.01 -21.06 3.11
C GLN A 61 17.09 -21.63 2.03
N PRO A 62 17.39 -22.81 1.48
CA PRO A 62 16.50 -23.57 0.62
C PRO A 62 15.35 -24.21 1.42
N MET A 63 14.78 -23.51 2.41
CA MET A 63 13.63 -24.00 3.17
C MET A 63 12.47 -24.21 2.20
N ALA A 64 12.28 -25.45 1.75
CA ALA A 64 11.12 -26.01 1.05
C ALA A 64 10.43 -25.09 0.02
N GLY A 65 11.19 -24.33 -0.78
CA GLY A 65 10.62 -23.43 -1.78
C GLY A 65 9.77 -22.28 -1.22
N VAL A 66 9.93 -21.88 0.04
CA VAL A 66 9.16 -20.78 0.66
C VAL A 66 9.32 -19.48 -0.14
N PHE A 67 10.55 -19.15 -0.57
CA PHE A 67 10.78 -18.01 -1.45
C PHE A 67 10.02 -18.12 -2.77
N VAL A 68 9.98 -19.31 -3.37
CA VAL A 68 9.26 -19.57 -4.62
C VAL A 68 7.75 -19.43 -4.40
N LYS A 69 7.22 -19.94 -3.29
CA LYS A 69 5.80 -19.78 -2.91
C LYS A 69 5.44 -18.31 -2.72
N TRP A 70 6.25 -17.57 -1.97
CA TRP A 70 6.08 -16.12 -1.80
C TRP A 70 6.16 -15.39 -3.14
N ALA A 71 7.16 -15.68 -3.97
CA ALA A 71 7.32 -15.06 -5.28
C ALA A 71 6.13 -15.34 -6.21
N ASN A 72 5.58 -16.56 -6.17
CA ASN A 72 4.40 -16.93 -6.95
C ASN A 72 3.13 -16.25 -6.43
N TYR A 73 3.01 -16.08 -5.11
CA TYR A 73 1.94 -15.29 -4.51
C TYR A 73 2.04 -13.82 -4.93
N GLU A 74 3.22 -13.22 -4.75
CA GLU A 74 3.50 -11.81 -5.04
C GLU A 74 3.32 -11.47 -6.52
N THR A 75 3.75 -12.35 -7.42
CA THR A 75 3.62 -12.16 -8.87
C THR A 75 2.27 -12.63 -9.42
N LYS A 76 1.41 -13.23 -8.59
CA LYS A 76 0.20 -13.95 -9.03
C LYS A 76 0.50 -14.95 -10.16
N GLN A 77 1.52 -15.78 -9.95
CA GLN A 77 2.02 -16.78 -10.91
C GLN A 77 2.53 -16.15 -12.21
N GLY A 78 3.38 -15.12 -12.12
CA GLY A 78 3.96 -14.48 -13.30
C GLY A 78 2.97 -13.60 -14.07
N SER A 79 1.96 -13.03 -13.39
CA SER A 79 0.93 -12.20 -14.00
C SER A 79 1.19 -10.70 -13.87
N ILE A 80 2.38 -10.26 -13.44
CA ILE A 80 2.73 -8.83 -13.46
C ILE A 80 2.73 -8.35 -14.91
N ASP A 81 1.96 -7.29 -15.16
CA ASP A 81 1.91 -6.57 -16.44
C ASP A 81 2.90 -5.41 -16.43
N LYS A 82 2.83 -4.57 -15.39
CA LYS A 82 3.67 -3.37 -15.27
C LYS A 82 4.02 -3.07 -13.83
N ILE A 83 5.20 -2.50 -13.62
CA ILE A 83 5.58 -1.91 -12.34
C ILE A 83 5.60 -0.39 -12.51
N MET A 84 4.81 0.29 -11.72
CA MET A 84 4.72 1.74 -11.72
C MET A 84 5.55 2.26 -10.55
N MET A 85 6.54 3.10 -10.84
CA MET A 85 7.49 3.57 -9.82
C MET A 85 7.05 4.94 -9.30
N GLY A 86 7.06 5.11 -7.98
CA GLY A 86 7.16 6.43 -7.36
C GLY A 86 8.60 6.93 -7.40
N GLN A 87 8.83 8.16 -6.94
CA GLN A 87 10.19 8.66 -6.76
C GLN A 87 10.87 7.95 -5.59
N ALA A 88 12.10 7.46 -5.81
CA ALA A 88 12.92 6.97 -4.71
C ALA A 88 13.31 8.12 -3.77
N THR A 89 13.28 7.86 -2.47
CA THR A 89 13.85 8.74 -1.45
C THR A 89 15.18 8.15 -1.01
N THR A 90 16.29 8.74 -1.44
CA THR A 90 17.64 8.26 -1.10
C THR A 90 18.37 9.20 -0.16
N ARG A 91 19.17 8.64 0.75
CA ARG A 91 20.18 9.31 1.55
C ARG A 91 21.48 8.50 1.47
N GLU A 92 22.49 9.09 0.85
CA GLU A 92 23.81 8.47 0.66
C GLU A 92 23.72 7.09 -0.02
N ASP A 93 24.02 6.02 0.72
CA ASP A 93 24.06 4.64 0.23
C ASP A 93 22.80 3.83 0.58
N SER A 94 21.72 4.50 0.97
CA SER A 94 20.44 3.84 1.27
C SER A 94 19.24 4.68 0.84
N GLY A 95 18.08 4.06 0.76
CA GLY A 95 16.84 4.77 0.47
C GLY A 95 15.62 3.87 0.54
N THR A 96 14.50 4.40 0.11
CA THR A 96 13.25 3.67 -0.06
C THR A 96 12.63 3.99 -1.42
N VAL A 97 11.97 3.00 -2.01
CA VAL A 97 11.25 3.12 -3.27
C VAL A 97 9.82 2.65 -3.04
N LYS A 98 8.86 3.56 -3.21
CA LYS A 98 7.44 3.21 -3.26
C LYS A 98 7.06 2.91 -4.71
N PHE A 99 6.31 1.83 -4.93
CA PHE A 99 5.90 1.41 -6.26
C PHE A 99 4.59 0.64 -6.20
N ALA A 100 3.96 0.49 -7.36
CA ALA A 100 2.79 -0.34 -7.54
C ALA A 100 3.05 -1.43 -8.57
N ILE A 101 2.52 -2.62 -8.29
CA ILE A 101 2.52 -3.76 -9.19
C ILE A 101 1.14 -3.81 -9.83
N LEU A 102 1.08 -3.63 -11.14
CA LEU A 102 -0.13 -3.83 -11.94
C LEU A 102 -0.10 -5.24 -12.53
N TYR A 103 -1.17 -5.99 -12.33
CA TYR A 103 -1.33 -7.33 -12.85
C TYR A 103 -2.16 -7.34 -14.13
N ARG A 104 -1.99 -8.38 -14.96
CA ARG A 104 -2.71 -8.57 -16.23
C ARG A 104 -4.24 -8.60 -16.09
N ASN A 105 -4.76 -8.88 -14.90
CA ASN A 105 -6.20 -8.84 -14.61
C ASN A 105 -6.71 -7.44 -14.24
N GLY A 106 -5.88 -6.40 -14.34
CA GLY A 106 -6.21 -5.01 -14.02
C GLY A 106 -6.11 -4.66 -12.53
N THR A 107 -5.89 -5.62 -11.64
CA THR A 107 -5.69 -5.34 -10.20
C THR A 107 -4.31 -4.76 -9.94
N SER A 108 -4.17 -3.97 -8.88
CA SER A 108 -2.90 -3.43 -8.43
C SER A 108 -2.69 -3.62 -6.94
N VAL A 109 -1.43 -3.71 -6.52
CA VAL A 109 -1.00 -3.61 -5.12
C VAL A 109 0.16 -2.63 -5.02
N CYS A 110 0.34 -2.03 -3.86
CA CYS A 110 1.46 -1.12 -3.61
C CYS A 110 2.40 -1.67 -2.57
N ARG A 111 3.65 -1.25 -2.70
CA ARG A 111 4.79 -1.78 -1.97
C ARG A 111 5.76 -0.65 -1.65
N GLU A 112 6.50 -0.85 -0.58
CA GLU A 112 7.72 -0.12 -0.30
C GLU A 112 8.89 -1.09 -0.28
N ALA A 113 9.99 -0.72 -0.92
CA ALA A 113 11.24 -1.46 -0.86
C ALA A 113 12.35 -0.54 -0.32
N PRO A 114 12.99 -0.88 0.80
CA PRO A 114 14.30 -0.36 1.13
C PRO A 114 15.28 -0.71 0.01
N VAL A 115 16.22 0.18 -0.26
CA VAL A 115 17.29 -0.03 -1.24
C VAL A 115 18.62 0.37 -0.66
N PHE A 116 19.67 -0.34 -1.05
CA PHE A 116 21.01 -0.16 -0.52
C PHE A 116 22.01 -0.13 -1.68
N LYS A 117 22.97 0.79 -1.63
CA LYS A 117 24.06 0.83 -2.58
C LYS A 117 25.18 -0.10 -2.09
N GLU A 118 25.55 -1.08 -2.92
CA GLU A 118 26.65 -2.00 -2.66
C GLU A 118 27.67 -1.89 -3.79
N GLY A 119 28.83 -1.30 -3.50
CA GLY A 119 29.79 -0.91 -4.53
C GLY A 119 29.17 0.11 -5.47
N THR A 120 29.08 -0.22 -6.76
CA THR A 120 28.46 0.67 -7.76
C THR A 120 27.04 0.29 -8.12
N SER A 121 26.48 -0.77 -7.52
CA SER A 121 25.14 -1.27 -7.84
C SER A 121 24.14 -1.07 -6.70
N TRP A 122 22.92 -0.69 -7.04
CA TRP A 122 21.80 -0.70 -6.10
C TRP A 122 21.24 -2.11 -5.91
N LYS A 123 20.82 -2.39 -4.69
CA LYS A 123 20.31 -3.66 -4.21
C LYS A 123 19.01 -3.46 -3.44
N VAL A 124 18.17 -4.48 -3.43
CA VAL A 124 16.83 -4.43 -2.84
C VAL A 124 16.85 -4.98 -1.41
N GLY A 125 16.09 -4.33 -0.53
CA GLY A 125 15.77 -4.73 0.83
C GLY A 125 14.62 -5.73 0.91
N LEU A 126 14.06 -5.94 2.10
CA LEU A 126 12.79 -6.65 2.21
C LEU A 126 11.66 -5.76 1.75
N VAL A 127 10.85 -6.26 0.81
CA VAL A 127 9.69 -5.53 0.33
C VAL A 127 8.57 -5.65 1.36
N GLU A 128 7.96 -4.53 1.70
CA GLU A 128 6.85 -4.42 2.64
C GLU A 128 5.56 -4.00 1.91
N ASP A 129 4.42 -4.39 2.47
CA ASP A 129 3.12 -3.91 2.02
C ASP A 129 2.96 -2.42 2.35
N GLU A 130 2.57 -1.63 1.35
CA GLU A 130 2.25 -0.22 1.54
C GLU A 130 0.83 0.03 1.02
N PRO A 131 -0.07 0.63 1.81
CA PRO A 131 -1.40 0.93 1.32
C PRO A 131 -1.29 1.92 0.15
N CYS A 132 -1.87 1.56 -1.01
CA CYS A 132 -1.80 2.39 -2.22
C CYS A 132 -2.34 3.82 -2.04
N SER A 133 -3.16 4.05 -1.02
CA SER A 133 -3.61 5.37 -0.60
C SER A 133 -2.50 6.33 -0.18
N ARG A 134 -1.36 5.80 0.26
CA ARG A 134 -0.20 6.56 0.73
C ARG A 134 0.92 6.63 -0.31
N VAL A 135 0.60 6.25 -1.54
CA VAL A 135 1.55 6.12 -2.64
C VAL A 135 1.15 7.05 -3.77
N GLU A 136 1.95 8.09 -3.98
CA GLU A 136 1.76 9.04 -5.08
C GLU A 136 2.52 8.57 -6.33
N ILE A 137 1.82 7.91 -7.26
CA ILE A 137 2.39 7.43 -8.52
C ILE A 137 1.57 7.96 -9.69
N ALA A 138 2.23 8.67 -10.60
CA ALA A 138 1.59 9.21 -11.79
C ALA A 138 1.03 8.08 -12.69
N GLY A 139 -0.25 8.21 -13.06
CA GLY A 139 -0.93 7.27 -13.96
C GLY A 139 -1.31 5.93 -13.33
N LEU A 140 -1.21 5.78 -12.00
CA LEU A 140 -1.67 4.58 -11.31
C LEU A 140 -3.16 4.36 -11.59
N PRO A 141 -3.58 3.17 -12.05
CA PRO A 141 -5.00 2.91 -12.21
C PRO A 141 -5.72 3.02 -10.85
N PRO A 142 -6.99 3.42 -10.84
CA PRO A 142 -7.77 3.44 -9.61
C PRO A 142 -7.75 2.06 -8.96
N LEU A 143 -7.69 2.04 -7.62
CA LEU A 143 -7.67 0.81 -6.84
C LEU A 143 -8.86 -0.11 -7.19
N PRO A 144 -8.71 -1.44 -7.06
CA PRO A 144 -9.84 -2.35 -7.16
C PRO A 144 -10.97 -1.88 -6.24
N LEU A 145 -12.21 -1.91 -6.74
CA LEU A 145 -13.37 -1.38 -6.03
C LEU A 145 -13.48 -1.89 -4.59
N GLU A 146 -13.25 -3.18 -4.38
CA GLU A 146 -13.31 -3.81 -3.06
C GLU A 146 -12.28 -3.23 -2.08
N GLU A 147 -11.05 -2.98 -2.54
CA GLU A 147 -10.00 -2.37 -1.72
C GLU A 147 -10.30 -0.89 -1.43
N VAL A 148 -10.90 -0.20 -2.39
CA VAL A 148 -11.41 1.16 -2.19
C VAL A 148 -12.47 1.17 -1.08
N GLN A 149 -13.46 0.26 -1.15
CA GLN A 149 -14.52 0.13 -0.17
C GLN A 149 -13.99 -0.25 1.22
N LYS A 150 -13.12 -1.26 1.31
CA LYS A 150 -12.48 -1.69 2.57
C LYS A 150 -11.71 -0.55 3.22
N ARG A 151 -10.92 0.19 2.44
CA ARG A 151 -10.19 1.37 2.92
C ARG A 151 -11.15 2.43 3.44
N THR A 152 -12.16 2.81 2.64
CA THR A 152 -13.16 3.81 3.03
C THR A 152 -13.83 3.43 4.36
N MET A 153 -14.28 2.18 4.49
CA MET A 153 -14.88 1.68 5.74
C MET A 153 -13.89 1.70 6.92
N ALA A 154 -12.63 1.33 6.71
CA ALA A 154 -11.61 1.38 7.75
C ALA A 154 -11.33 2.82 8.22
N ASP A 155 -11.21 3.77 7.29
CA ASP A 155 -11.02 5.19 7.57
C ASP A 155 -12.20 5.75 8.37
N MET A 156 -13.45 5.45 7.98
CA MET A 156 -14.66 5.88 8.70
C MET A 156 -14.72 5.34 10.14
N ARG A 157 -14.36 4.06 10.35
CA ARG A 157 -14.27 3.48 11.71
C ARG A 157 -13.25 4.23 12.56
N MET A 158 -12.07 4.51 12.02
CA MET A 158 -11.01 5.24 12.75
C MET A 158 -11.46 6.65 13.12
N ILE A 159 -12.11 7.37 12.21
CA ILE A 159 -12.65 8.71 12.50
C ILE A 159 -13.73 8.61 13.59
N GLY A 160 -14.65 7.66 13.50
CA GLY A 160 -15.71 7.45 14.49
C GLY A 160 -15.17 7.21 15.89
N VAL A 161 -14.17 6.32 16.03
CA VAL A 161 -13.48 6.06 17.31
C VAL A 161 -12.82 7.32 17.85
N ALA A 162 -12.15 8.11 17.02
CA ALA A 162 -11.53 9.36 17.44
C ALA A 162 -12.58 10.40 17.90
N TRP A 163 -13.70 10.50 17.20
CA TRP A 163 -14.79 11.42 17.53
C TRP A 163 -15.49 11.04 18.84
N GLU A 164 -15.71 9.74 19.06
CA GLU A 164 -16.21 9.17 20.31
C GLU A 164 -15.25 9.37 21.48
N GLY A 165 -13.96 9.12 21.28
CA GLY A 165 -12.92 9.38 22.28
C GLY A 165 -12.93 10.84 22.73
N ARG A 166 -13.01 11.79 21.78
CA ARG A 166 -13.14 13.21 22.09
C ARG A 166 -14.38 13.55 22.90
N ALA A 167 -15.53 13.04 22.47
CA ALA A 167 -16.80 13.33 23.16
C ALA A 167 -16.77 12.84 24.60
N ASN A 168 -16.22 11.63 24.82
CA ASN A 168 -16.04 11.05 26.14
C ASN A 168 -15.07 11.87 27.02
N ASP A 169 -13.89 12.20 26.51
CA ASP A 169 -12.85 12.88 27.28
C ASP A 169 -13.26 14.30 27.70
N LEU A 170 -14.03 14.99 26.85
CA LEU A 170 -14.55 16.33 27.13
C LEU A 170 -15.91 16.32 27.85
N ASN A 171 -16.47 15.14 28.13
CA ASN A 171 -17.83 14.95 28.66
C ASN A 171 -18.86 15.82 27.90
N THR A 172 -18.81 15.76 26.58
CA THR A 172 -19.60 16.60 25.67
C THR A 172 -20.22 15.78 24.55
N ASN A 173 -20.98 16.43 23.66
CA ASN A 173 -21.59 15.81 22.50
C ASN A 173 -20.67 15.88 21.26
N TYR A 174 -21.13 15.34 20.13
CA TYR A 174 -20.34 15.28 18.89
C TYR A 174 -20.22 16.62 18.15
N ARG A 175 -20.86 17.70 18.62
CA ARG A 175 -20.81 19.00 17.92
C ARG A 175 -19.41 19.59 17.93
N VAL A 176 -19.09 20.28 16.85
CA VAL A 176 -17.81 20.94 16.64
C VAL A 176 -18.08 22.39 16.26
N GLY A 177 -18.17 23.27 17.26
CA GLY A 177 -18.46 24.69 17.06
C GLY A 177 -19.63 25.19 17.90
N LYS A 178 -20.09 26.41 17.60
CA LYS A 178 -21.19 27.09 18.30
C LYS A 178 -22.50 27.15 17.48
N SER A 179 -22.60 26.47 16.34
CA SER A 179 -23.72 26.69 15.43
C SER A 179 -25.01 26.04 15.97
N PRO A 180 -26.13 26.78 16.05
CA PRO A 180 -27.41 26.28 16.56
C PRO A 180 -28.25 25.54 15.51
N SER A 181 -27.73 25.26 14.31
CA SER A 181 -28.52 24.63 13.25
C SER A 181 -29.00 23.21 13.63
N PRO A 182 -30.21 22.79 13.18
CA PRO A 182 -30.78 21.47 13.49
C PRO A 182 -29.99 20.30 12.89
N GLU A 183 -29.22 20.55 11.84
CA GLU A 183 -28.25 19.61 11.28
C GLU A 183 -26.99 20.43 10.99
N GLU A 184 -25.88 20.07 11.63
CA GLU A 184 -24.61 20.74 11.41
C GLU A 184 -23.80 19.87 10.45
N SER A 185 -23.83 20.20 9.16
CA SER A 185 -22.81 19.73 8.23
C SER A 185 -21.48 20.35 8.64
N LEU A 186 -20.50 19.49 8.89
CA LEU A 186 -19.15 19.85 9.32
C LEU A 186 -18.19 19.68 8.13
N SER A 187 -17.32 20.65 7.95
CA SER A 187 -16.22 20.51 7.01
C SER A 187 -15.16 19.55 7.57
N ALA A 188 -14.42 18.88 6.69
CA ALA A 188 -13.33 18.00 7.09
C ALA A 188 -12.26 18.76 7.87
N GLU A 189 -12.03 20.03 7.56
CA GLU A 189 -11.06 20.89 8.25
C GLU A 189 -11.51 21.19 9.69
N GLN A 190 -12.81 21.49 9.90
CA GLN A 190 -13.36 21.74 11.23
C GLN A 190 -13.20 20.53 12.14
N LEU A 191 -13.53 19.34 11.62
CA LEU A 191 -13.41 18.10 12.38
C LEU A 191 -11.93 17.73 12.59
N SER A 192 -11.09 17.87 11.57
CA SER A 192 -9.65 17.59 11.67
C SER A 192 -8.97 18.46 12.73
N ALA A 193 -9.38 19.72 12.88
CA ALA A 193 -8.80 20.65 13.86
C ALA A 193 -9.07 20.23 15.32
N VAL A 194 -10.11 19.42 15.56
CA VAL A 194 -10.45 18.95 16.92
C VAL A 194 -10.09 17.48 17.17
N LEU A 195 -9.91 16.68 16.11
CA LEU A 195 -9.52 15.27 16.23
C LEU A 195 -8.02 15.05 16.10
N SER A 196 -7.32 15.83 15.27
CA SER A 196 -5.87 15.71 15.07
C SER A 196 -5.07 16.79 15.78
N PRO A 197 -3.88 16.48 16.33
CA PRO A 197 -3.25 15.15 16.39
C PRO A 197 -3.66 14.30 17.60
N THR A 198 -4.51 14.83 18.50
CA THR A 198 -4.76 14.27 19.84
C THR A 198 -5.48 12.91 19.83
N TYR A 199 -6.57 12.78 19.08
CA TYR A 199 -7.40 11.56 19.04
C TYR A 199 -7.06 10.69 17.83
N MET A 200 -6.47 11.28 16.79
CA MET A 200 -5.84 10.56 15.68
C MET A 200 -4.71 11.39 15.06
N ARG A 201 -3.62 10.72 14.66
CA ARG A 201 -2.42 11.40 14.13
C ARG A 201 -2.71 12.31 12.92
N THR A 202 -3.53 11.82 11.99
CA THR A 202 -3.94 12.55 10.79
C THR A 202 -5.32 12.07 10.38
N MET A 203 -6.28 12.98 10.28
CA MET A 203 -7.63 12.66 9.82
C MET A 203 -7.67 12.53 8.30
N PRO A 204 -8.13 11.39 7.73
CA PRO A 204 -8.39 11.33 6.30
C PRO A 204 -9.59 12.22 5.94
N THR A 205 -9.41 13.11 4.98
CA THR A 205 -10.47 14.03 4.50
C THR A 205 -11.21 13.49 3.28
N LYS A 206 -10.62 12.51 2.60
CA LYS A 206 -11.15 11.89 1.38
C LYS A 206 -11.28 10.39 1.54
N ASP A 207 -12.31 9.84 0.92
CA ASP A 207 -12.52 8.40 0.79
C ASP A 207 -11.53 7.76 -0.19
N GLY A 208 -11.67 6.44 -0.37
CA GLY A 208 -10.79 5.70 -1.24
C GLY A 208 -10.92 6.05 -2.74
N TRP A 209 -12.01 6.71 -3.16
CA TRP A 209 -12.20 7.23 -4.52
C TRP A 209 -11.65 8.66 -4.69
N GLY A 210 -11.22 9.30 -3.60
CA GLY A 210 -10.69 10.66 -3.61
C GLY A 210 -11.77 11.74 -3.44
N THR A 211 -13.00 11.35 -3.12
CA THR A 211 -14.10 12.25 -2.82
C THR A 211 -14.05 12.67 -1.35
N LEU A 212 -14.40 13.91 -1.03
CA LEU A 212 -14.42 14.36 0.36
C LEU A 212 -15.47 13.59 1.17
N TYR A 213 -15.12 13.23 2.40
CA TYR A 213 -16.12 12.75 3.36
C TYR A 213 -17.08 13.88 3.73
N GLU A 214 -18.35 13.52 3.90
CA GLU A 214 -19.35 14.40 4.49
C GLU A 214 -19.52 14.05 5.97
N PHE A 215 -19.47 15.06 6.81
CA PHE A 215 -19.65 14.92 8.26
C PHE A 215 -20.89 15.68 8.67
N GLN A 216 -21.73 15.07 9.49
CA GLN A 216 -22.92 15.73 10.02
C GLN A 216 -23.13 15.36 11.48
N THR A 217 -23.81 16.24 12.22
CA THR A 217 -24.38 15.89 13.52
C THR A 217 -25.84 16.28 13.58
N GLN A 218 -26.63 15.51 14.31
CA GLN A 218 -28.03 15.85 14.59
C GLN A 218 -28.11 17.10 15.49
N ALA A 219 -29.28 17.75 15.53
CA ALA A 219 -29.62 18.88 16.41
C ALA A 219 -29.22 18.66 17.88
N SER A 220 -29.37 17.43 18.36
CA SER A 220 -29.01 17.06 19.75
C SER A 220 -27.50 17.01 20.00
N GLY A 221 -26.71 16.89 18.92
CA GLY A 221 -25.29 16.56 18.95
C GLY A 221 -24.99 15.13 19.41
N LYS A 222 -26.00 14.30 19.68
CA LYS A 222 -25.82 12.93 20.19
C LYS A 222 -25.63 11.87 19.11
N ILE A 223 -25.83 12.27 17.85
CA ILE A 223 -25.64 11.41 16.69
C ILE A 223 -24.69 12.12 15.75
N TYR A 224 -23.61 11.42 15.36
CA TYR A 224 -22.75 11.84 14.28
C TYR A 224 -22.98 10.95 13.07
N VAL A 225 -22.73 11.49 11.89
CA VAL A 225 -22.79 10.77 10.62
C VAL A 225 -21.50 11.08 9.86
N ILE A 226 -20.88 10.02 9.35
CA ILE A 226 -19.79 10.08 8.38
C ILE A 226 -20.34 9.43 7.11
N ARG A 227 -20.20 10.09 5.97
CA ARG A 227 -20.66 9.58 4.68
C ARG A 227 -19.58 9.70 3.62
N SER A 228 -19.41 8.62 2.86
CA SER A 228 -18.76 8.63 1.54
C SER A 228 -19.86 8.46 0.50
N VAL A 229 -19.85 9.30 -0.54
CA VAL A 229 -20.80 9.24 -1.67
C VAL A 229 -20.38 8.22 -2.73
N GLY A 230 -19.55 7.25 -2.34
CA GLY A 230 -19.14 6.14 -3.18
C GLY A 230 -18.39 6.53 -4.45
N LYS A 231 -18.37 5.59 -5.39
CA LYS A 231 -17.67 5.71 -6.67
C LYS A 231 -18.30 6.73 -7.61
N ASN A 232 -19.62 6.89 -7.54
CA ASN A 232 -20.38 7.75 -8.45
C ASN A 232 -20.28 9.24 -8.07
N ALA A 233 -19.67 9.55 -6.91
CA ALA A 233 -19.49 10.88 -6.36
C ALA A 233 -20.82 11.67 -6.23
N ARG A 234 -21.93 10.96 -6.02
CA ARG A 234 -23.27 11.53 -5.94
C ARG A 234 -23.97 10.95 -4.72
N ARG A 235 -24.53 11.83 -3.89
CA ARG A 235 -25.37 11.43 -2.78
C ARG A 235 -26.57 10.60 -3.28
N ASP A 236 -26.66 9.38 -2.79
CA ASP A 236 -27.77 8.48 -3.06
C ASP A 236 -28.82 8.52 -1.92
N PRO A 237 -30.05 8.01 -2.16
CA PRO A 237 -31.05 7.85 -1.11
C PRO A 237 -30.53 6.98 0.04
N ASP A 238 -30.95 7.26 1.27
CA ASP A 238 -30.55 6.49 2.44
C ASP A 238 -31.06 5.05 2.32
N VAL A 239 -30.12 4.11 2.19
CA VAL A 239 -30.37 2.67 2.26
C VAL A 239 -29.89 2.18 3.62
N HIS A 240 -30.59 1.20 4.21
CA HIS A 240 -30.20 0.61 5.49
C HIS A 240 -29.74 -0.83 5.32
N GLY A 241 -28.54 -1.13 5.81
CA GLY A 241 -27.92 -2.45 5.78
C GLY A 241 -26.93 -2.66 4.65
N GLU A 242 -26.59 -3.93 4.46
CA GLU A 242 -25.72 -4.40 3.39
C GLU A 242 -26.47 -4.37 2.04
N THR A 243 -25.78 -3.96 0.98
CA THR A 243 -26.33 -3.92 -0.38
C THR A 243 -25.37 -4.53 -1.40
N SER A 244 -25.90 -5.15 -2.45
CA SER A 244 -25.12 -5.62 -3.60
C SER A 244 -24.75 -4.50 -4.57
N ASP A 245 -25.27 -3.28 -4.38
CA ASP A 245 -24.96 -2.13 -5.22
C ASP A 245 -23.56 -1.58 -4.90
N PRO A 246 -22.60 -1.68 -5.83
CA PRO A 246 -21.24 -1.20 -5.62
C PRO A 246 -21.12 0.33 -5.54
N ASP A 247 -22.10 1.07 -6.06
CA ASP A 247 -22.04 2.51 -6.21
C ASP A 247 -22.75 3.27 -5.07
N ILE A 248 -23.30 2.56 -4.08
CA ILE A 248 -24.02 3.14 -2.93
C ILE A 248 -23.16 4.09 -2.08
N ASP A 249 -23.82 5.09 -1.48
CA ASP A 249 -23.28 5.81 -0.32
C ASP A 249 -22.91 4.85 0.82
N ILE A 250 -21.70 5.00 1.38
CA ILE A 250 -21.29 4.32 2.61
C ILE A 250 -21.52 5.28 3.78
N THR A 251 -22.40 4.89 4.70
CA THR A 251 -22.77 5.72 5.86
C THR A 251 -22.41 5.01 7.15
N TYR A 252 -21.69 5.71 8.03
CA TYR A 252 -21.31 5.25 9.35
C TYR A 252 -21.80 6.24 10.40
N SER A 253 -22.39 5.74 11.48
CA SER A 253 -22.95 6.55 12.55
C SER A 253 -22.88 5.81 13.87
N ASN A 254 -22.47 6.52 14.93
CA ASN A 254 -22.47 6.03 16.31
C ASN A 254 -21.96 4.57 16.47
N GLY A 255 -20.80 4.28 15.90
CA GLY A 255 -20.14 2.98 16.06
C GLY A 255 -20.57 1.91 15.06
N THR A 256 -21.53 2.18 14.16
CA THR A 256 -22.05 1.17 13.22
C THR A 256 -22.17 1.67 11.79
N PHE A 257 -22.07 0.76 10.83
CA PHE A 257 -22.44 1.05 9.44
C PHE A 257 -23.94 1.01 9.28
N ILE A 258 -24.48 2.11 8.77
CA ILE A 258 -25.89 2.26 8.43
C ILE A 258 -26.14 1.75 7.01
N SER A 259 -25.23 2.07 6.08
CA SER A 259 -25.26 1.62 4.68
C SER A 259 -23.85 1.20 4.24
N TYR A 260 -23.73 0.05 3.58
CA TYR A 260 -22.43 -0.45 3.11
C TYR A 260 -22.57 -1.50 2.00
N PRO A 261 -21.60 -1.59 1.08
CA PRO A 261 -21.57 -2.61 0.06
C PRO A 261 -21.30 -3.99 0.67
N ALA A 262 -21.82 -5.02 0.03
CA ALA A 262 -21.55 -6.40 0.39
C ALA A 262 -20.06 -6.69 0.27
N GLN A 263 -19.48 -7.24 1.33
CA GLN A 263 -18.09 -7.68 1.30
C GLN A 263 -18.07 -9.04 0.63
N VAL A 264 -17.53 -9.14 -0.58
CA VAL A 264 -17.35 -10.43 -1.25
C VAL A 264 -16.37 -11.25 -0.40
N HIS A 265 -16.83 -12.38 0.14
CA HIS A 265 -16.05 -13.29 0.98
C HIS A 265 -14.97 -14.04 0.21
#